data_AF-W7CPQ8-F1
#
_entry.id   AF-W7CPQ8-F1
#
_cell.length_a   1.000
_cell.length_b   1.000
_cell.length_c   1.000
_cell.angle_alpha   90.00
_cell.angle_beta   90.00
_cell.angle_gamma   90.00
#
_symmetry.space_group_name_H-M   'P 1'
#
loop_
_entity.id
_entity.type
_entity.pdbx_description
1 polymer ?
#
loop_
_entity_poly.entity_id
_entity_poly.type
_entity_poly.pdbx_seq_one_letter_code
_entity_poly.pdbx_strand_id
1 'polypeptide(L)' 'MVIVGETDGPISPCGACRQVIAEFCEPTMPVFLTNLNGNTQETTVSDLLPGAFTGKDMD' A
#
# COMPACT_ATOMS: atom_id res chain seq x y z
N MET A 1 6.41 4.77 -3.73
CA MET A 1 6.51 4.74 -2.24
C MET A 1 7.19 3.44 -1.82
N VAL A 2 7.98 3.43 -0.73
CA VAL A 2 8.63 2.21 -0.22
C VAL A 2 8.20 1.98 1.22
N ILE A 3 7.83 0.74 1.56
CA ILE A 3 7.49 0.31 2.92
C ILE A 3 8.44 -0.82 3.30
N VAL A 4 9.12 -0.65 4.43
CA VAL A 4 10.13 -1.58 4.93
C VAL A 4 9.76 -1.99 6.35
N GLY A 5 9.93 -3.27 6.67
CA GLY A 5 9.96 -3.72 8.06
C GLY A 5 10.60 -5.09 8.21
N GLU A 6 10.73 -5.54 9.45
CA GLU A 6 11.36 -6.81 9.79
C GLU A 6 10.30 -7.93 9.77
N THR A 7 10.17 -8.58 8.61
CA THR A 7 9.23 -9.68 8.36
C THR A 7 9.88 -10.75 7.49
N ASP A 8 9.40 -12.00 7.56
CA ASP A 8 9.95 -13.13 6.78
C ASP A 8 9.90 -12.91 5.26
N GLY A 9 8.82 -12.29 4.76
CA GLY A 9 8.66 -11.85 3.37
C GLY A 9 8.50 -10.32 3.27
N PRO A 10 8.20 -9.78 2.07
CA PRO A 10 7.87 -8.36 1.91
C PRO A 10 6.78 -7.92 2.89
N ILE A 11 6.99 -6.78 3.56
CA ILE A 11 6.04 -6.31 4.57
C ILE A 11 4.67 -5.98 3.95
N SER A 12 3.59 -6.27 4.68
CA SER A 12 2.25 -5.83 4.31
C SER A 12 1.82 -4.64 5.19
N PRO A 13 1.43 -3.48 4.62
CA PRO A 13 0.85 -2.40 5.40
C PRO A 13 -0.48 -2.85 6.03
N CYS A 14 -0.78 -2.38 7.24
CA CYS A 14 -2.06 -2.65 7.89
C CYS A 14 -3.22 -1.90 7.19
N GLY A 15 -4.47 -2.29 7.50
CA GLY A 15 -5.65 -1.70 6.86
C GLY A 15 -5.75 -0.18 7.01
N ALA A 16 -5.42 0.37 8.18
CA ALA A 16 -5.45 1.81 8.41
C ALA A 16 -4.43 2.56 7.53
N CYS A 17 -3.20 2.05 7.43
CA CYS A 17 -2.20 2.62 6.52
C CYS A 17 -2.66 2.57 5.07
N ARG A 18 -3.22 1.43 4.63
CA ARG A 18 -3.75 1.27 3.27
C ARG A 18 -4.84 2.30 2.95
N GLN A 19 -5.74 2.57 3.90
CA GLN A 19 -6.80 3.57 3.73
C GLN A 19 -6.24 4.99 3.63
N VAL A 20 -5.29 5.37 4.49
CA VAL A 20 -4.63 6.68 4.42
C VAL A 20 -3.87 6.82 3.10
N ILE A 21 -3.18 5.78 2.66
CA ILE A 21 -2.49 5.76 1.37
C ILE A 21 -3.49 5.95 0.22
N ALA A 22 -4.61 5.24 0.23
CA ALA A 22 -5.63 5.35 -0.82
C ALA A 22 -6.29 6.73 -0.89
N GLU A 23 -6.41 7.43 0.23
CA GLU A 23 -6.98 8.79 0.30
C GLU A 23 -6.03 9.84 -0.32
N PHE A 24 -4.72 9.69 -0.14
CA PHE A 24 -3.74 10.75 -0.43
C PHE A 24 -2.80 10.44 -1.60
N CYS A 25 -2.88 9.25 -2.22
CA CYS A 25 -2.01 8.86 -3.32
C CYS A 25 -2.81 8.46 -4.56
N GLU A 26 -2.22 8.66 -5.74
CA GLU A 26 -2.86 8.24 -6.99
C GLU A 26 -3.01 6.70 -7.05
N PRO A 27 -4.13 6.17 -7.57
CA PRO A 27 -4.37 4.72 -7.65
C PRO A 27 -3.26 3.95 -8.37
N THR A 28 -2.65 4.54 -9.39
CA THR A 28 -1.58 3.96 -10.22
C THR A 28 -0.19 4.15 -9.63
N MET A 29 -0.05 4.84 -8.49
CA MET A 29 1.26 5.09 -7.89
C MET A 29 1.90 3.76 -7.45
N PRO A 30 3.16 3.48 -7.86
CA PRO A 30 3.84 2.25 -7.47
C PRO A 30 4.23 2.26 -5.98
N VAL A 31 4.02 1.11 -5.34
CA VAL A 31 4.39 0.83 -3.95
C VAL A 31 5.29 -0.39 -3.90
N PHE A 32 6.49 -0.21 -3.35
CA PHE A 32 7.45 -1.27 -3.12
C PHE A 32 7.39 -1.72 -1.67
N LEU A 33 7.02 -2.97 -1.47
CA LEU A 33 7.00 -3.65 -0.19
C LEU A 33 8.29 -4.45 -0.07
N THR A 34 9.02 -4.28 1.03
CA THR A 34 10.28 -5.01 1.21
C THR A 34 10.55 -5.34 2.68
N ASN A 35 11.53 -6.21 2.91
CA ASN A 35 12.03 -6.57 4.22
C ASN A 35 13.55 -6.38 4.31
N LEU A 36 14.12 -6.65 5.49
CA LEU A 36 15.56 -6.54 5.73
C LEU A 36 16.38 -7.68 5.07
N ASN A 37 15.70 -8.69 4.51
CA ASN A 37 16.30 -9.84 3.83
C ASN A 37 16.41 -9.66 2.31
N GLY A 38 16.03 -8.48 1.78
CA GLY A 38 16.07 -8.16 0.36
C GLY A 38 14.91 -8.72 -0.46
N ASN A 39 13.90 -9.33 0.17
CA ASN A 39 12.68 -9.71 -0.54
C ASN A 39 11.89 -8.45 -0.88
N THR A 40 11.46 -8.34 -2.13
CA THR A 40 10.74 -7.16 -2.63
C THR A 40 9.52 -7.59 -3.43
N GLN A 41 8.43 -6.85 -3.27
CA GLN A 41 7.23 -6.95 -4.08
C GLN A 41 6.83 -5.54 -4.53
N GLU A 42 6.61 -5.39 -5.83
CA GLU A 42 5.99 -4.18 -6.39
C GLU A 42 4.47 -4.38 -6.50
N THR A 43 3.72 -3.33 -6.21
CA THR A 43 2.26 -3.27 -6.33
C THR A 43 1.83 -1.82 -6.61
N THR A 44 0.53 -1.55 -6.76
CA THR A 44 0.00 -0.19 -6.85
C THR A 44 -0.84 0.17 -5.62
N VAL A 45 -1.15 1.46 -5.44
CA VAL A 45 -2.10 1.91 -4.41
C VAL A 45 -3.47 1.24 -4.58
N SER A 46 -3.95 1.10 -5.82
CA SER A 46 -5.23 0.45 -6.12
C SER A 46 -5.24 -1.04 -5.77
N ASP A 47 -4.12 -1.73 -5.94
CA ASP A 47 -3.99 -3.15 -5.59
C ASP A 47 -3.84 -3.37 -4.08
N LEU A 48 -3.34 -2.37 -3.33
CA LEU A 48 -3.25 -2.44 -1.87
C LEU A 48 -4.62 -2.39 -1.20
N LEU A 49 -5.55 -1.62 -1.75
CA LEU A 49 -6.91 -1.50 -1.21
C LEU A 49 -7.94 -1.36 -2.36
N PRO A 50 -8.32 -2.48 -3.00
CA PRO A 50 -9.31 -2.46 -4.06
C PRO A 50 -10.66 -1.96 -3.54
N GLY A 51 -11.28 -1.04 -4.28
CA GLY A 51 -12.56 -0.45 -3.86
C GLY A 51 -12.47 0.36 -2.57
N ALA A 52 -11.32 1.00 -2.32
CA ALA A 52 -11.14 1.90 -1.18
C ALA A 52 -12.27 2.94 -1.15
N PHE A 53 -12.82 3.15 0.05
CA PHE A 53 -13.72 4.27 0.31
C PHE A 53 -12.94 5.57 0.18
N THR A 54 -13.47 6.53 -0.56
CA THR A 54 -12.87 7.85 -0.79
C THR A 54 -13.91 8.95 -0.62
N GLY A 55 -13.48 10.20 -0.67
CA GLY A 55 -14.41 11.34 -0.69
C GLY A 55 -15.47 11.27 -1.81
N LYS A 56 -15.25 10.52 -2.89
CA LYS A 56 -16.24 10.32 -3.98
C LYS A 56 -17.45 9.49 -3.57
N ASP A 57 -17.33 8.71 -2.50
CA ASP A 57 -18.38 7.82 -2.01
C ASP A 57 -19.28 8.50 -0.95
N MET A 58 -18.99 9.76 -0.63
CA MET A 58 -19.68 10.54 0.42
C MET A 58 -20.80 11.44 -0.11
N ASP A 59 -20.99 11.50 -1.43
CA ASP A 59 -22.01 12.31 -2.11
C ASP A 59 -23.30 11.52 -2.42
#